data_AF-A0A7V2I6L1-F1
#
_entry.id   AF-A0A7V2I6L1-F1
#
_cell.length_a   1.000
_cell.length_b   1.000
_cell.length_c   1.000
_cell.angle_alpha   90.00
_cell.angle_beta   90.00
_cell.angle_gamma   90.00
#
_symmetry.space_group_name_H-M   'P 1'
#
loop_
_entity.id
_entity.type
_entity.pdbx_description
1 polymer ?
#
loop_
_entity_poly.entity_id
_entity_poly.type
_entity_poly.pdbx_seq_one_letter_code
_entity_poly.pdbx_strand_id
1 'polypeptide(L)'
;MIVLRAETVARVLGAVAGLLVLAGVATQLVRHLAGHSRALGLVPLFDLDREANVPSFFSAALLLGVAVLLGVIAASRRGPEAAWAAHWRVLAAGFLLLALDEAVSLHEMLIVPLRQRLGVSGIFYFAWVMPALLAVPLVGLASAGFLRRCPRGRGGS
;
A
#
# COMPACT_ATOMS: atom_id res chain seq x y z
N MET A 1 25.42 -12.35 -11.69
CA MET A 1 24.63 -11.09 -11.74
C MET A 1 23.19 -11.47 -12.08
N ILE A 2 22.27 -11.46 -11.10
CA ILE A 2 20.87 -11.83 -11.34
C ILE A 2 20.20 -10.64 -12.02
N VAL A 3 19.88 -10.77 -13.32
CA VAL A 3 19.14 -9.75 -14.06
C VAL A 3 17.66 -10.02 -13.85
N LEU A 4 17.04 -9.31 -12.91
CA LEU A 4 15.60 -9.40 -12.67
C LEU A 4 14.85 -8.66 -13.79
N ARG A 5 14.06 -9.40 -14.57
CA ARG A 5 13.16 -8.80 -15.56
C ARG A 5 11.92 -8.29 -14.85
N ALA A 6 11.62 -7.00 -15.01
CA ALA A 6 10.46 -6.36 -14.40
C ALA A 6 9.15 -7.10 -14.74
N GLU A 7 9.04 -7.59 -15.97
CA GLU A 7 7.87 -8.36 -16.41
C GLU A 7 7.70 -9.67 -15.64
N THR A 8 8.77 -10.44 -15.42
CA THR A 8 8.71 -11.67 -14.63
C THR A 8 8.34 -11.38 -13.18
N VAL A 9 8.92 -10.34 -12.60
CA VAL A 9 8.59 -9.91 -11.22
C VAL A 9 7.12 -9.52 -11.12
N ALA A 10 6.61 -8.70 -12.04
CA ALA A 10 5.21 -8.29 -12.07
C ALA A 10 4.26 -9.48 -12.24
N ARG A 11 4.57 -10.44 -13.13
CA ARG A 11 3.75 -11.65 -13.30
C ARG A 11 3.74 -12.52 -12.05
N VAL A 12 4.88 -12.72 -11.41
CA VAL A 12 4.96 -13.54 -10.19
C VAL A 12 4.19 -12.88 -9.05
N LEU A 13 4.40 -11.58 -8.81
CA LEU A 13 3.68 -10.84 -7.78
C LEU A 13 2.17 -10.81 -8.07
N GLY A 14 1.78 -10.62 -9.34
CA GLY A 14 0.38 -10.67 -9.75
C GLY A 14 -0.25 -12.06 -9.56
N ALA A 15 0.48 -13.14 -9.85
CA ALA A 15 0.03 -14.49 -9.61
C ALA A 15 -0.15 -14.77 -8.11
N VAL A 16 0.81 -14.34 -7.27
CA VAL A 16 0.70 -14.45 -5.80
C VAL A 16 -0.51 -13.67 -5.30
N ALA A 17 -0.71 -12.43 -5.75
CA ALA A 17 -1.87 -11.62 -5.40
C ALA A 17 -3.19 -12.32 -5.80
N GLY A 18 -3.26 -12.86 -7.02
CA GLY A 18 -4.42 -13.62 -7.48
C GLY A 18 -4.71 -14.84 -6.62
N LEU A 19 -3.68 -15.60 -6.22
CA LEU A 19 -3.83 -16.75 -5.33
C LEU A 19 -4.31 -16.34 -3.93
N LEU A 20 -3.80 -15.22 -3.38
CA LEU A 20 -4.25 -14.71 -2.08
C LEU A 20 -5.71 -14.25 -2.12
N VAL A 21 -6.13 -13.60 -3.20
CA VAL A 21 -7.53 -13.21 -3.39
C VAL A 21 -8.43 -14.44 -3.48
N LEU A 22 -8.04 -15.45 -4.26
CA LEU A 22 -8.80 -16.70 -4.37
C LEU A 22 -8.89 -17.42 -3.01
N ALA A 23 -7.80 -17.44 -2.23
CA ALA A 23 -7.78 -17.99 -0.88
C ALA A 23 -8.73 -17.22 0.05
N GLY A 24 -8.72 -15.88 0.01
CA GLY A 24 -9.62 -15.04 0.80
C GLY A 24 -11.10 -15.23 0.44
N VAL A 25 -11.41 -15.37 -0.85
CA VAL A 25 -12.78 -15.70 -1.30
C VAL A 25 -13.18 -17.09 -0.82
N ALA A 26 -12.31 -18.09 -0.93
CA ALA A 26 -12.58 -19.44 -0.46
C ALA A 26 -12.84 -19.49 1.06
N THR A 27 -12.05 -18.78 1.86
CA THR A 27 -12.26 -18.73 3.32
C THR A 27 -13.55 -17.98 3.70
N GLN A 28 -13.90 -16.92 2.98
CA GLN A 28 -15.18 -16.21 3.13
C GLN A 28 -16.38 -17.11 2.78
N LEU A 29 -16.28 -17.90 1.70
CA LEU A 29 -17.31 -18.87 1.32
C LEU A 29 -17.48 -19.97 2.37
N VAL A 30 -16.39 -20.51 2.91
CA VAL A 30 -16.45 -21.50 4.01
C VAL A 30 -17.12 -20.88 5.24
N ARG A 31 -16.80 -19.63 5.59
CA ARG A 31 -17.44 -18.93 6.71
C ARG A 31 -18.96 -18.83 6.52
N HIS A 32 -19.41 -18.45 5.33
CA HIS A 32 -20.83 -18.19 5.06
C HIS A 32 -21.66 -19.46 4.80
N LEU A 33 -21.09 -20.45 4.11
CA LEU A 33 -21.80 -21.68 3.72
C LEU A 33 -21.73 -22.78 4.77
N ALA A 34 -20.59 -22.92 5.44
CA ALA A 34 -20.38 -23.99 6.42
C ALA A 34 -20.66 -23.53 7.86
N GLY A 35 -20.89 -22.24 8.11
CA GLY A 35 -21.09 -21.68 9.46
C GLY A 35 -19.88 -21.81 10.39
N HIS A 36 -18.72 -22.23 9.87
CA HIS A 36 -17.49 -22.39 10.65
C HIS A 36 -16.71 -21.09 10.66
N SER A 37 -17.10 -20.17 11.54
CA SER A 37 -16.48 -18.84 11.70
C SER A 37 -14.98 -18.86 11.98
N ARG A 38 -14.44 -20.01 12.41
CA ARG A 38 -13.03 -20.22 12.74
C ARG A 38 -12.41 -21.43 12.04
N ALA A 39 -12.90 -21.86 10.86
CA ALA A 39 -12.43 -23.07 10.18
C ALA A 39 -10.90 -23.20 10.23
N LEU A 40 -10.43 -23.96 11.23
CA LEU A 40 -9.03 -24.21 11.61
C LEU A 40 -8.09 -22.98 11.71
N GLY A 41 -8.62 -21.77 11.94
CA GLY A 41 -7.80 -20.54 11.98
C GLY A 41 -7.33 -20.04 10.61
N LEU A 42 -7.66 -20.73 9.52
CA LEU A 42 -7.34 -20.29 8.15
C LEU A 42 -8.17 -19.07 7.72
N VAL A 43 -9.40 -18.99 8.24
CA VAL A 43 -10.32 -17.90 7.95
C VAL A 43 -9.71 -16.53 8.31
N PRO A 44 -9.26 -16.26 9.56
CA PRO A 44 -8.61 -15.00 9.89
C PRO A 44 -7.22 -14.81 9.23
N LEU A 45 -6.53 -15.90 8.85
CA LEU A 45 -5.19 -15.85 8.26
C LEU A 45 -5.18 -15.37 6.78
N PHE A 46 -6.29 -15.58 6.07
CA PHE A 46 -6.48 -15.13 4.68
C PHE A 46 -7.64 -14.15 4.53
N ASP A 47 -8.10 -13.56 5.64
CA ASP A 47 -9.18 -12.57 5.62
C ASP A 47 -8.69 -11.25 5.03
N LEU A 48 -9.12 -10.91 3.82
CA LEU A 48 -8.69 -9.68 3.15
C LEU A 48 -9.13 -8.40 3.89
N ASP A 49 -10.13 -8.48 4.77
CA ASP A 49 -10.61 -7.36 5.56
C ASP A 49 -9.83 -7.17 6.87
N ARG A 50 -8.96 -8.12 7.22
CA ARG A 50 -8.16 -8.06 8.45
C ARG A 50 -6.72 -7.70 8.15
N GLU A 51 -6.12 -7.05 9.13
CA GLU A 51 -4.70 -6.79 9.17
C GLU A 51 -3.96 -7.83 10.02
N ALA A 52 -2.63 -7.79 9.96
CA ALA A 52 -1.71 -8.75 10.59
C ALA A 52 -1.92 -10.21 10.12
N ASN A 53 -2.05 -10.40 8.81
CA ASN A 53 -2.23 -11.71 8.20
C ASN A 53 -1.42 -11.87 6.90
N VAL A 54 -1.62 -12.98 6.16
CA VAL A 54 -0.79 -13.29 4.98
C VAL A 54 -1.00 -12.26 3.85
N PRO A 55 -2.25 -11.91 3.48
CA PRO A 55 -2.50 -10.81 2.53
C PRO A 55 -1.88 -9.47 2.95
N SER A 56 -2.07 -9.04 4.20
CA SER A 56 -1.58 -7.73 4.66
C SER A 56 -0.04 -7.69 4.69
N PHE A 57 0.61 -8.80 5.08
CA PHE A 57 2.06 -8.93 5.01
C PHE A 57 2.58 -8.81 3.57
N PHE A 58 1.92 -9.46 2.62
CA PHE A 58 2.29 -9.36 1.20
C PHE A 58 2.17 -7.92 0.68
N SER A 59 1.07 -7.23 1.01
CA SER A 59 0.86 -5.82 0.67
C SER A 59 1.92 -4.91 1.30
N ALA A 60 2.22 -5.08 2.60
CA ALA A 60 3.25 -4.32 3.29
C ALA A 60 4.64 -4.51 2.66
N ALA A 61 4.99 -5.76 2.29
CA ALA A 61 6.26 -6.06 1.62
C ALA A 61 6.35 -5.42 0.23
N LEU A 62 5.25 -5.40 -0.54
CA LEU A 62 5.19 -4.71 -1.82
C LEU A 62 5.42 -3.20 -1.66
N LEU A 63 4.72 -2.58 -0.71
CA LEU A 63 4.83 -1.14 -0.43
C LEU A 63 6.25 -0.78 0.02
N LEU A 64 6.86 -1.60 0.87
CA LEU A 64 8.26 -1.43 1.28
C LEU A 64 9.21 -1.57 0.08
N GLY A 65 8.99 -2.56 -0.79
CA GLY A 65 9.76 -2.72 -2.02
C GLY A 65 9.70 -1.48 -2.92
N VAL A 66 8.51 -0.90 -3.08
CA VAL A 66 8.31 0.37 -3.81
C VAL A 66 9.08 1.50 -3.12
N ALA A 67 8.97 1.64 -1.79
CA ALA A 67 9.69 2.66 -1.03
C ALA A 67 11.22 2.58 -1.23
N VAL A 68 11.77 1.36 -1.18
CA VAL A 68 13.21 1.11 -1.41
C VAL A 68 13.61 1.51 -2.83
N LEU A 69 12.84 1.08 -3.85
CA LEU A 69 13.12 1.44 -5.24
C LEU A 69 13.10 2.96 -5.46
N LEU A 70 12.11 3.66 -4.91
CA LEU A 70 12.02 5.11 -4.97
C LEU A 70 13.20 5.78 -4.26
N GLY A 71 13.63 5.25 -3.11
CA GLY A 71 14.80 5.71 -2.38
C GLY A 71 16.10 5.54 -3.17
N VAL A 72 16.28 4.40 -3.85
CA VAL A 72 17.43 4.15 -4.74
C VAL A 72 17.43 5.11 -5.93
N ILE A 73 16.26 5.34 -6.55
CA ILE A 73 16.11 6.34 -7.62
C ILE A 73 16.46 7.73 -7.10
N ALA A 74 16.02 8.10 -5.90
CA ALA A 74 16.35 9.40 -5.31
C ALA A 74 17.85 9.56 -5.05
N ALA A 75 18.54 8.49 -4.62
CA ALA A 75 19.96 8.49 -4.32
C ALA A 75 20.85 8.51 -5.58
N SER A 76 20.36 8.01 -6.70
CA SER A 76 21.11 7.99 -7.97
C SER A 76 21.05 9.33 -8.73
N ARG A 77 20.10 10.20 -8.42
CA ARG A 77 19.98 11.54 -9.03
C ARG A 77 21.04 12.50 -8.49
N ARG A 78 21.80 13.15 -9.40
CA ARG A 78 22.86 14.11 -9.08
C ARG A 78 22.77 15.36 -9.95
N GLY A 79 23.45 16.44 -9.54
CA GLY A 79 23.54 17.68 -10.33
C GLY A 79 22.18 18.41 -10.45
N PRO A 80 21.85 19.02 -11.61
CA PRO A 80 20.59 19.74 -11.82
C PRO A 80 19.33 18.89 -11.56
N GLU A 81 19.43 17.56 -11.65
CA GLU A 81 18.33 16.64 -11.35
C GLU A 81 18.09 16.42 -9.83
N ALA A 82 18.94 16.98 -8.96
CA ALA A 82 18.79 16.88 -7.50
C ALA A 82 17.49 17.54 -6.99
N ALA A 83 16.97 18.54 -7.70
CA ALA A 83 15.65 19.12 -7.40
C ALA A 83 14.52 18.07 -7.51
N TRP A 84 14.68 17.07 -8.38
CA TRP A 84 13.72 15.98 -8.52
C TRP A 84 13.96 14.86 -7.51
N ALA A 85 15.19 14.72 -6.98
CA ALA A 85 15.49 13.77 -5.91
C ALA A 85 14.62 13.98 -4.67
N ALA A 86 14.29 15.24 -4.34
CA ALA A 86 13.37 15.56 -3.24
C ALA A 86 11.97 14.95 -3.44
N HIS A 87 11.44 14.94 -4.66
CA HIS A 87 10.13 14.36 -4.97
C HIS A 87 10.14 12.84 -4.79
N TRP A 88 11.20 12.18 -5.29
CA TRP A 88 11.38 10.74 -5.10
C TRP A 88 11.52 10.36 -3.62
N ARG A 89 12.18 11.20 -2.80
CA ARG A 89 12.27 11.00 -1.33
C ARG A 89 10.92 11.12 -0.65
N VAL A 90 10.11 12.13 -1.01
CA VAL A 90 8.76 12.30 -0.47
C VAL A 90 7.89 11.10 -0.80
N LEU A 91 7.95 10.60 -2.05
CA LEU A 91 7.24 9.39 -2.44
C LEU A 91 7.76 8.16 -1.68
N ALA A 92 9.07 7.98 -1.57
CA ALA A 92 9.66 6.88 -0.80
C ALA A 92 9.20 6.88 0.66
N ALA A 93 9.20 8.05 1.31
CA ALA A 93 8.70 8.21 2.67
C ALA A 93 7.19 7.91 2.77
N GLY A 94 6.39 8.37 1.81
CA GLY A 94 4.96 8.06 1.75
C GLY A 94 4.67 6.56 1.65
N PHE A 95 5.34 5.85 0.74
CA PHE A 95 5.19 4.40 0.60
C PHE A 95 5.72 3.63 1.81
N LEU A 96 6.77 4.12 2.48
CA LEU A 96 7.25 3.53 3.73
C LEU A 96 6.22 3.68 4.86
N LEU A 97 5.58 4.85 4.97
CA LEU A 97 4.52 5.08 5.96
C LEU A 97 3.31 4.17 5.69
N LEU A 98 2.93 3.98 4.42
CA LEU A 98 1.86 3.04 4.03
C LEU A 98 2.23 1.59 4.35
N ALA A 99 3.48 1.19 4.09
CA ALA A 99 3.96 -0.16 4.43
C ALA A 99 3.91 -0.42 5.93
N LEU A 100 4.25 0.59 6.74
CA LEU A 100 4.18 0.51 8.19
C LEU A 100 2.72 0.43 8.67
N ASP A 101 1.85 1.29 8.13
CA ASP A 101 0.42 1.28 8.47
C ASP A 101 -0.20 -0.10 8.21
N GLU A 102 0.01 -0.68 7.03
CA GLU A 102 -0.49 -2.01 6.66
C GLU A 102 0.05 -3.13 7.57
N ALA A 103 1.27 -2.97 8.10
CA ALA A 103 1.91 -3.98 8.94
C ALA A 103 1.45 -3.94 10.41
N VAL A 104 1.12 -2.75 10.92
CA VAL A 104 0.84 -2.54 12.36
C VAL A 104 -0.52 -1.89 12.65
N SER A 105 -1.34 -1.63 11.64
CA SER A 105 -2.69 -1.07 11.78
C SER A 105 -2.72 0.28 12.48
N LEU A 106 -1.85 1.21 12.06
CA LEU A 106 -1.77 2.53 12.70
C LEU A 106 -3.09 3.29 12.56
N HIS A 107 -3.75 3.18 11.41
CA HIS A 107 -5.01 3.87 11.17
C HIS A 107 -6.13 3.38 12.10
N GLU A 108 -6.18 2.08 12.44
CA GLU A 108 -7.10 1.55 13.46
C GLU A 108 -6.77 2.11 14.85
N MET A 109 -5.47 2.18 15.21
CA MET A 109 -5.03 2.78 16.47
C MET A 109 -5.43 4.26 16.59
N LEU A 110 -5.53 4.98 15.47
CA LEU A 110 -5.93 6.39 15.42
C LEU A 110 -7.44 6.60 15.53
N ILE A 111 -8.28 5.60 15.21
CA ILE A 111 -9.75 5.75 15.24
C ILE A 111 -10.23 6.15 16.64
N VAL A 112 -9.88 5.39 17.67
CA VAL A 112 -10.43 5.59 19.02
C VAL A 112 -10.06 6.97 19.60
N PRO A 113 -8.79 7.41 19.59
CA PRO A 113 -8.40 8.71 20.14
C PRO A 113 -9.01 9.89 19.38
N LEU A 114 -9.02 9.86 18.03
CA LEU A 114 -9.61 10.94 17.24
C LEU A 114 -11.12 11.00 17.44
N ARG A 115 -11.79 9.85 17.47
CA ARG A 115 -13.25 9.78 17.68
C ARG A 115 -13.64 10.36 19.03
N GLN A 116 -12.91 10.02 20.09
CA GLN A 116 -13.17 10.54 21.43
C GLN A 116 -12.93 12.06 21.53
N ARG A 117 -11.90 12.59 20.85
CA ARG A 117 -11.59 14.02 20.90
C ARG A 117 -12.49 14.88 20.02
N LEU A 118 -12.86 14.39 18.84
CA LEU A 118 -13.62 15.15 17.85
C LEU A 118 -15.13 14.88 17.90
N GLY A 119 -15.58 13.90 18.66
CA GLY A 119 -17.00 13.52 18.75
C GLY A 119 -17.59 13.06 17.42
N VAL A 120 -16.74 12.61 16.48
CA VAL A 120 -17.15 12.27 15.11
C VAL A 120 -17.92 10.94 15.07
N SER A 121 -18.95 10.89 14.23
CA SER A 121 -19.77 9.70 13.98
C SER A 121 -20.24 9.66 12.51
N GLY A 122 -20.88 8.57 12.09
CA GLY A 122 -21.36 8.42 10.71
C GLY A 122 -20.21 8.24 9.70
N ILE A 123 -20.15 9.09 8.65
CA ILE A 123 -19.15 9.00 7.58
C ILE A 123 -17.71 9.16 8.12
N PHE A 124 -17.55 9.84 9.25
CA PHE A 124 -16.25 10.04 9.94
C PHE A 124 -16.04 9.08 11.11
N TYR A 125 -16.77 7.96 11.13
CA TYR A 125 -16.51 6.87 12.06
C TYR A 125 -15.04 6.40 11.96
N PHE A 126 -14.54 6.29 10.73
CA PHE A 126 -13.12 6.09 10.43
C PHE A 126 -12.39 7.42 10.49
N ALA A 127 -12.10 7.90 11.69
CA ALA A 127 -11.58 9.25 11.88
C ALA A 127 -10.22 9.51 11.20
N TRP A 128 -9.45 8.46 10.88
CA TRP A 128 -8.21 8.54 10.10
C TRP A 128 -8.42 9.07 8.67
N VAL A 129 -9.65 9.02 8.14
CA VAL A 129 -10.01 9.58 6.84
C VAL A 129 -9.71 11.08 6.79
N MET A 130 -9.77 11.79 7.92
CA MET A 130 -9.44 13.22 8.01
C MET A 130 -7.98 13.52 7.62
N PRO A 131 -6.96 12.90 8.26
CA PRO A 131 -5.58 12.96 7.80
C PRO A 131 -5.41 12.60 6.32
N ALA A 132 -6.04 11.51 5.86
CA ALA A 132 -5.90 11.05 4.48
C ALA A 132 -6.47 12.07 3.48
N LEU A 133 -7.60 12.71 3.79
CA LEU A 133 -8.26 13.71 2.95
C LEU A 133 -7.38 14.95 2.73
N LEU A 134 -6.50 15.27 3.67
CA LEU A 134 -5.52 16.35 3.52
C LEU A 134 -4.26 15.86 2.79
N ALA A 135 -3.72 14.71 3.18
CA ALA A 135 -2.46 14.20 2.67
C ALA A 135 -2.51 13.81 1.18
N VAL A 136 -3.57 13.12 0.75
CA VAL A 136 -3.73 12.64 -0.63
C VAL A 136 -3.70 13.76 -1.68
N PRO A 137 -4.51 14.84 -1.58
CA PRO A 137 -4.47 15.91 -2.57
C PRO A 137 -3.16 16.70 -2.52
N LEU A 138 -2.54 16.88 -1.35
CA LEU A 138 -1.21 17.51 -1.25
C LEU A 138 -0.15 16.73 -2.04
N VAL A 139 -0.08 15.41 -1.81
CA VAL A 139 0.83 14.52 -2.53
C VAL A 139 0.46 14.44 -4.02
N GLY A 140 -0.83 14.39 -4.34
CA GLY A 140 -1.33 14.34 -5.71
C GLY A 140 -0.95 15.59 -6.53
N LEU A 141 -1.13 16.78 -5.96
CA LEU A 141 -0.76 18.04 -6.60
C LEU A 141 0.77 18.18 -6.74
N ALA A 142 1.52 17.84 -5.69
CA ALA A 142 2.98 17.82 -5.75
C ALA A 142 3.50 16.86 -6.84
N SER A 143 2.84 15.71 -7.00
CA SER A 143 3.21 14.68 -7.98
C SER A 143 2.72 15.01 -9.40
N ALA A 144 1.62 15.75 -9.55
CA ALA A 144 1.06 16.09 -10.86
C ALA A 144 1.97 16.97 -11.70
N GLY A 145 2.66 17.93 -11.08
CA GLY A 145 3.66 18.76 -11.76
C GLY A 145 4.88 17.95 -12.22
N PHE A 146 5.27 16.97 -11.41
CA PHE A 146 6.36 16.05 -11.71
C PHE A 146 6.02 15.07 -12.85
N LEU A 147 4.85 14.43 -12.80
CA LEU A 147 4.40 13.46 -13.81
C LEU A 147 4.22 14.09 -15.21
N ARG A 148 3.84 15.37 -15.28
CA ARG A 148 3.74 16.11 -16.55
C ARG A 148 5.11 16.43 -17.17
N ARG A 149 6.18 16.47 -16.37
CA ARG A 149 7.54 16.84 -16.80
C ARG A 149 8.44 15.64 -17.07
N CYS A 150 8.04 14.44 -16.63
CA CYS A 150 8.76 13.23 -16.99
C CYS A 150 8.61 13.00 -18.50
N PRO A 151 9.71 12.81 -19.27
CA PRO A 151 9.61 12.43 -20.67
C PRO A 151 8.77 11.16 -20.73
N ARG A 152 7.68 11.19 -21.51
CA ARG A 152 6.92 9.99 -21.84
C ARG A 152 7.88 9.04 -22.58
N GLY A 153 8.50 8.12 -21.83
CA GLY A 153 9.41 7.12 -22.36
C GLY A 153 8.64 6.16 -23.25
N ARG A 154 8.81 6.36 -24.57
CA ARG A 154 8.47 5.52 -25.72
C ARG A 154 7.74 4.20 -25.40
N GLY A 155 6.44 4.18 -25.67
CA GLY A 155 5.84 3.02 -26.31
C GLY A 155 6.18 3.07 -27.79
N GLY A 156 6.88 2.06 -28.30
CA GLY A 156 7.16 1.93 -29.73
C GLY A 156 8.54 1.37 -30.03
N SER A 157 8.64 0.04 -29.98
CA SER A 157 9.07 -0.85 -31.08
C SER A 157 9.13 -2.27 -30.56
#